data_AF-W5SYG4-F1
#
_entry.id   AF-W5SYG4-F1
#
_cell.length_a   1.000
_cell.length_b   1.000
_cell.length_c   1.000
_cell.angle_alpha   90.00
_cell.angle_beta   90.00
_cell.angle_gamma   90.00
#
_symmetry.space_group_name_H-M   'P 1'
#
loop_
_entity.id
_entity.type
_entity.pdbx_description
1 polymer ?
#
loop_
_entity_poly.entity_id
_entity_poly.type
_entity_poly.pdbx_seq_one_letter_code
_entity_poly.pdbx_strand_id
1 'polypeptide(L)'
;MGLAQPVITQQMVIAELTRAGINRDIAIDLSYRYYKNELTYKDIEYLETTFNLKLEKVEATLQTEIQRVEATLKSDIRDLDNKIDTVRSELKSDIKDLDNKIDTVRGELKSDIKDLDNKIDTVENNLNTKIDTKFNELDTKIDTKFNELDTKIDNVRNEVSLVRKDMEINRVELDSKLDKTAS
;
A
#
# COMPACT_ATOMS: atom_id res chain seq x y z
N MET A 1 94.73 10.03 -2.48
CA MET A 1 95.42 8.85 -1.90
C MET A 1 94.73 8.51 -0.59
N GLY A 2 93.98 7.40 -0.54
CA GLY A 2 93.43 6.90 0.73
C GLY A 2 94.53 6.11 1.45
N LEU A 3 94.79 6.46 2.72
CA LEU A 3 95.75 5.73 3.56
C LEU A 3 95.30 4.27 3.68
N ALA A 4 96.23 3.32 3.52
CA ALA A 4 95.94 1.89 3.71
C ALA A 4 95.47 1.67 5.15
N GLN A 5 94.24 1.17 5.32
CA GLN A 5 93.74 0.82 6.64
C GLN A 5 94.53 -0.39 7.16
N PRO A 6 95.01 -0.36 8.42
CA PRO A 6 95.72 -1.49 8.98
C PRO A 6 94.80 -2.72 9.05
N VAL A 7 95.25 -3.84 8.49
CA VAL A 7 94.55 -5.13 8.57
C VAL A 7 94.76 -5.66 9.99
N ILE A 8 93.73 -5.59 10.84
CA ILE A 8 93.77 -6.16 12.19
C ILE A 8 93.86 -7.67 12.05
N THR A 9 94.96 -8.33 12.45
CA THR A 9 95.14 -9.80 12.36
C THR A 9 94.57 -10.54 13.57
N GLN A 10 94.27 -11.83 13.43
CA GLN A 10 93.76 -12.65 14.55
C GLN A 10 94.74 -12.60 15.74
N GLN A 11 96.04 -12.68 15.46
CA GLN A 11 97.10 -12.56 16.45
C GLN A 11 97.09 -11.21 17.19
N MET A 12 96.80 -10.11 16.49
CA MET A 12 96.68 -8.78 17.09
C MET A 12 95.49 -8.72 18.04
N VAL A 13 94.35 -9.31 17.67
CA VAL A 13 93.17 -9.39 18.55
C VAL A 13 93.46 -10.25 19.78
N ILE A 14 94.12 -11.41 19.62
CA ILE A 14 94.52 -12.26 20.76
C ILE A 14 95.43 -11.49 21.72
N ALA A 15 96.42 -10.78 21.18
CA ALA A 15 97.38 -10.03 21.98
C ALA A 15 96.69 -8.93 22.79
N GLU A 16 95.79 -8.16 22.17
CA GLU A 16 95.04 -7.11 22.87
C GLU A 16 94.05 -7.66 23.91
N LEU A 17 93.31 -8.73 23.60
CA LEU A 17 92.39 -9.36 24.55
C LEU A 17 93.15 -9.93 25.76
N THR A 18 94.29 -10.59 25.52
CA THR A 18 95.14 -11.12 26.61
C THR A 18 95.73 -9.98 27.44
N ARG A 19 96.10 -8.86 26.82
CA ARG A 19 96.61 -7.66 27.49
C ARG A 19 95.53 -6.98 28.34
N ALA A 20 94.27 -7.04 27.91
CA ALA A 20 93.11 -6.59 28.68
C ALA A 20 92.77 -7.52 29.86
N GLY A 21 93.57 -8.58 30.10
CA GLY A 21 93.39 -9.50 31.22
C GLY A 21 92.44 -10.67 30.93
N ILE A 22 92.01 -10.85 29.69
CA ILE A 22 91.20 -12.01 29.30
C ILE A 22 92.11 -13.24 29.23
N ASN A 23 91.63 -14.36 29.77
CA ASN A 23 92.36 -15.63 29.71
C ASN A 23 92.73 -15.97 28.25
N ARG A 24 93.96 -16.43 28.02
CA ARG A 24 94.52 -16.65 26.68
C ARG A 24 93.67 -17.58 25.80
N ASP A 25 93.08 -18.63 26.38
CA ASP A 25 92.25 -19.58 25.64
C ASP A 25 90.92 -18.92 25.22
N ILE A 26 90.36 -18.09 26.10
CA ILE A 26 89.17 -17.26 25.82
C ILE A 26 89.50 -16.19 24.76
N ALA A 27 90.68 -15.57 24.82
CA ALA A 27 91.13 -14.57 23.85
C ALA A 27 91.33 -15.19 22.45
N ILE A 28 91.84 -16.42 22.37
CA ILE A 28 91.97 -17.18 21.13
C ILE A 28 90.58 -17.44 20.52
N ASP A 29 89.65 -17.97 21.31
CA ASP A 29 88.27 -18.25 20.88
C ASP A 29 87.53 -16.97 20.44
N LEU A 30 87.62 -15.88 21.20
CA LEU A 30 87.00 -14.59 20.83
C LEU A 30 87.63 -13.97 19.58
N SER A 31 88.95 -14.04 19.43
CA SER A 31 89.62 -13.55 18.20
C SER A 31 89.20 -14.34 16.97
N TYR A 32 89.01 -15.66 17.12
CA TYR A 32 88.58 -16.55 16.05
C TYR A 32 87.15 -16.20 15.63
N ARG A 33 86.25 -16.01 16.60
CA ARG A 33 84.86 -15.57 16.37
C ARG A 33 84.78 -14.21 15.69
N TYR A 34 85.63 -13.25 16.08
CA TYR A 34 85.73 -11.94 15.44
C TYR A 34 86.20 -12.06 13.98
N TYR A 35 87.23 -12.86 13.72
CA TYR A 35 87.80 -13.04 12.38
C TYR A 35 86.92 -13.85 11.42
N LYS A 36 86.07 -14.74 11.97
CA LYS A 36 85.12 -15.56 11.21
C LYS A 36 83.72 -14.95 11.13
N ASN A 37 83.52 -13.74 11.65
CA ASN A 37 82.22 -13.06 11.75
C ASN A 37 81.14 -13.88 12.51
N GLU A 38 81.54 -14.80 13.38
CA GLU A 38 80.61 -15.62 14.18
C GLU A 38 79.87 -14.79 15.23
N LEU A 39 80.43 -13.64 15.65
CA LEU A 39 79.73 -12.68 16.50
C LEU A 39 78.58 -11.99 15.73
N THR A 40 78.80 -11.65 14.47
CA THR A 40 77.83 -10.96 13.60
C THR A 40 76.66 -11.86 13.20
N TYR A 41 76.91 -13.16 13.01
CA TYR A 41 75.87 -14.12 12.66
C TYR A 41 74.86 -14.31 13.79
N LYS A 42 75.32 -14.37 15.05
CA LYS A 42 74.44 -14.47 16.23
C LYS A 42 73.57 -13.24 16.42
N ASP A 43 74.10 -12.05 16.17
CA ASP A 43 73.33 -10.81 16.22
C ASP A 43 72.26 -10.77 15.12
N ILE A 44 72.58 -11.26 13.92
CA ILE A 44 71.62 -11.39 12.81
C ILE A 44 70.54 -12.43 13.13
N GLU A 45 70.92 -13.59 13.65
CA GLU A 45 69.99 -14.65 14.08
C GLU A 45 69.06 -14.14 15.20
N TYR A 46 69.59 -13.37 16.15
CA TYR A 46 68.79 -12.72 17.19
C TYR A 46 67.81 -11.68 16.62
N LEU A 47 68.24 -10.87 15.65
CA LEU A 47 67.37 -9.93 14.97
C LEU A 47 66.28 -10.65 14.19
N GLU A 48 66.63 -11.66 13.40
CA GLU A 48 65.70 -12.48 12.62
C GLU A 48 64.63 -13.12 13.51
N THR A 49 65.05 -13.79 14.58
CA THR A 49 64.13 -14.40 15.55
C THR A 49 63.23 -13.34 16.21
N THR A 50 63.79 -12.19 16.58
CA THR A 50 63.01 -11.08 17.17
C THR A 50 61.99 -10.51 16.18
N PHE A 51 62.36 -10.35 14.91
CA PHE A 51 61.46 -9.84 13.87
C PHE A 51 60.36 -10.84 13.54
N ASN A 52 60.69 -12.13 13.39
CA ASN A 52 59.71 -13.18 13.15
C ASN A 52 58.69 -13.26 14.29
N LEU A 53 59.14 -13.23 15.55
CA LEU A 53 58.25 -13.19 16.71
C LEU A 53 57.34 -11.96 16.74
N LYS A 54 57.83 -10.79 16.31
CA LYS A 54 56.99 -9.57 16.21
C LYS A 54 55.99 -9.69 15.07
N LEU A 55 56.39 -10.25 13.94
CA LEU A 55 55.52 -10.46 12.79
C LEU A 55 54.37 -11.43 13.13
N GLU A 56 54.68 -12.56 13.77
CA GLU A 56 53.70 -13.53 14.24
C GLU A 56 52.69 -12.89 15.20
N LYS A 57 53.15 -12.04 16.14
CA LYS A 57 52.27 -11.31 17.07
C LYS A 57 51.34 -10.35 16.34
N VAL A 58 51.85 -9.62 15.34
CA VAL A 58 51.04 -8.71 14.53
C VAL A 58 50.01 -9.50 13.72
N GLU A 59 50.40 -10.60 13.08
CA GLU A 59 49.50 -11.46 12.31
C GLU A 59 48.38 -12.03 13.20
N ALA A 60 48.74 -12.58 14.37
CA ALA A 60 47.77 -13.11 15.32
C ALA A 60 46.78 -12.04 15.82
N THR A 61 47.27 -10.81 16.05
CA THR A 61 46.42 -9.69 16.47
C THR A 61 45.47 -9.29 15.35
N LEU A 62 45.96 -9.13 14.12
CA LEU A 62 45.12 -8.78 12.98
C LEU A 62 44.06 -9.86 12.69
N GLN A 63 44.44 -11.13 12.76
CA GLN A 63 43.51 -12.24 12.55
C GLN A 63 42.39 -12.24 13.61
N THR A 64 42.74 -11.94 14.86
CA THR A 64 41.76 -11.81 15.96
C THR A 64 40.82 -10.63 15.74
N GLU A 65 41.34 -9.46 15.33
CA GLU A 65 40.52 -8.28 15.04
C GLU A 65 39.58 -8.52 13.85
N ILE A 66 40.06 -9.15 12.77
CA ILE A 66 39.23 -9.52 11.61
C ILE A 66 38.10 -10.44 12.03
N GLN A 67 38.39 -11.49 12.80
CA GLN A 67 37.37 -12.41 13.31
C GLN A 67 36.34 -11.70 14.18
N ARG A 68 36.77 -10.74 15.01
CA ARG A 68 35.85 -9.96 15.84
C ARG A 68 34.93 -9.09 14.99
N VAL A 69 35.47 -8.38 14.00
CA VAL A 69 34.69 -7.56 13.06
C VAL A 69 33.69 -8.42 12.28
N GLU A 70 34.12 -9.57 11.76
CA GLU A 70 33.23 -10.51 11.07
C GLU A 70 32.09 -11.00 11.97
N ALA A 71 32.38 -11.32 13.23
CA ALA A 71 31.37 -11.75 14.18
C ALA A 71 30.34 -10.65 14.48
N THR A 72 30.80 -9.41 14.70
CA THR A 72 29.92 -8.26 14.91
C THR A 72 29.04 -8.00 13.69
N LEU A 73 29.63 -7.95 12.49
CA LEU A 73 28.86 -7.72 11.26
C LEU A 73 27.81 -8.82 11.01
N LYS A 74 28.15 -10.09 11.28
CA LYS A 74 27.17 -11.20 11.19
C LYS A 74 26.03 -11.04 12.20
N SER A 75 26.31 -10.51 13.39
CA SER A 75 25.28 -10.22 14.39
C SER A 75 24.37 -9.09 13.91
N ASP A 76 24.94 -7.97 13.46
CA ASP A 76 24.19 -6.81 12.98
C ASP A 76 23.28 -7.16 11.79
N ILE A 77 23.78 -7.97 10.86
CA ILE A 77 22.99 -8.47 9.72
C ILE A 77 21.79 -9.29 10.23
N ARG A 78 22.00 -10.20 11.19
CA ARG A 78 20.91 -11.01 11.75
C ARG A 78 19.87 -10.15 12.46
N ASP A 79 20.30 -9.13 13.19
CA ASP A 79 19.40 -8.21 13.88
C ASP A 79 18.58 -7.36 12.89
N LEU A 80 19.19 -6.94 11.77
CA LEU A 80 18.50 -6.26 10.68
C LEU A 80 17.49 -7.18 9.99
N ASP A 81 17.85 -8.43 9.70
CA ASP A 81 16.94 -9.42 9.11
C ASP A 81 15.71 -9.64 9.99
N ASN A 82 15.91 -9.81 11.31
CA ASN A 82 14.82 -9.95 12.28
C ASN A 82 13.90 -8.70 12.31
N LYS A 83 14.48 -7.49 12.26
CA LYS A 83 13.70 -6.24 12.19
C LYS A 83 12.90 -6.15 10.89
N ILE A 84 13.50 -6.53 9.76
CA ILE A 84 12.82 -6.57 8.46
C ILE A 84 11.64 -7.54 8.49
N ASP A 85 11.82 -8.74 9.03
CA ASP A 85 10.77 -9.75 9.12
C ASP A 85 9.63 -9.33 10.05
N THR A 86 9.95 -8.62 11.14
CA THR A 86 8.95 -8.03 12.04
C THR A 86 8.10 -7.00 11.30
N VAL A 87 8.73 -6.01 10.67
CA VAL A 87 8.03 -4.95 9.90
C VAL A 87 7.20 -5.54 8.77
N ARG A 88 7.72 -6.54 8.04
CA ARG A 88 6.96 -7.25 6.99
C ARG A 88 5.71 -7.92 7.53
N SER A 89 5.80 -8.54 8.71
CA SER A 89 4.68 -9.22 9.36
C SER A 89 3.61 -8.24 9.82
N GLU A 90 4.02 -7.12 10.42
CA GLU A 90 3.13 -6.02 10.82
C GLU A 90 2.38 -5.44 9.61
N LEU A 91 3.11 -5.05 8.55
CA LEU A 91 2.51 -4.53 7.33
C LEU A 91 1.54 -5.51 6.67
N LYS A 92 1.85 -6.82 6.69
CA LYS A 92 0.94 -7.85 6.17
C LYS A 92 -0.34 -7.94 7.00
N SER A 93 -0.26 -7.76 8.32
CA SER A 93 -1.42 -7.69 9.20
C SER A 93 -2.27 -6.45 8.90
N ASP A 94 -1.64 -5.29 8.81
CA ASP A 94 -2.32 -4.01 8.53
C ASP A 94 -3.06 -4.05 7.18
N ILE A 95 -2.43 -4.61 6.14
CA ILE A 95 -3.07 -4.78 4.82
C ILE A 95 -4.32 -5.66 4.94
N LYS A 96 -4.23 -6.79 5.66
CA LYS A 96 -5.36 -7.69 5.87
C LYS A 96 -6.50 -7.01 6.62
N ASP A 97 -6.19 -6.20 7.63
CA ASP A 97 -7.19 -5.47 8.40
C ASP A 97 -7.87 -4.38 7.55
N LEU A 98 -7.13 -3.71 6.67
CA LEU A 98 -7.68 -2.77 5.70
C LEU A 98 -8.59 -3.46 4.68
N ASP A 99 -8.18 -4.61 4.14
CA ASP A 99 -9.01 -5.41 3.22
C ASP A 99 -10.35 -5.79 3.88
N ASN A 100 -10.31 -6.27 5.13
CA ASN A 100 -11.53 -6.60 5.87
C ASN A 100 -12.44 -5.38 6.09
N LYS A 101 -11.87 -4.21 6.41
CA LYS A 101 -12.63 -2.96 6.55
C LYS A 101 -13.28 -2.54 5.23
N ILE A 102 -12.54 -2.65 4.13
CA ILE A 102 -13.05 -2.34 2.78
C ILE A 102 -14.23 -3.26 2.43
N ASP A 103 -14.11 -4.56 2.69
CA ASP A 103 -15.17 -5.52 2.41
C ASP A 103 -16.42 -5.28 3.26
N THR A 104 -16.23 -4.90 4.53
CA THR A 104 -17.33 -4.51 5.43
C THR A 104 -18.08 -3.29 4.88
N VAL A 105 -17.37 -2.20 4.56
CA VAL A 105 -17.98 -0.97 4.02
C VAL A 105 -18.67 -1.23 2.68
N ARG A 106 -18.08 -2.06 1.81
CA ARG A 106 -18.72 -2.48 0.55
C ARG A 106 -20.02 -3.24 0.80
N GLY A 107 -20.05 -4.12 1.80
CA GLY A 107 -21.23 -4.86 2.22
C GLY A 107 -22.35 -3.93 2.70
N GLU A 108 -22.01 -2.99 3.58
CA GLU A 108 -22.94 -1.98 4.10
C GLU A 108 -23.53 -1.12 2.99
N LEU A 109 -22.69 -0.55 2.11
CA LEU A 109 -23.15 0.27 0.98
C LEU A 109 -24.06 -0.51 0.03
N LYS A 110 -23.78 -1.80 -0.22
CA LYS A 110 -24.65 -2.64 -1.05
C LYS A 110 -26.02 -2.87 -0.40
N SER A 111 -26.07 -2.99 0.92
CA SER A 111 -27.32 -3.07 1.68
C SER A 111 -28.10 -1.77 1.59
N ASP A 112 -27.45 -0.64 1.83
CA ASP A 112 -28.06 0.69 1.77
C ASP A 112 -28.65 0.99 0.38
N ILE A 113 -27.93 0.65 -0.69
CA ILE A 113 -28.42 0.78 -2.07
C ILE A 113 -29.68 -0.05 -2.27
N LYS A 114 -29.67 -1.32 -1.85
CA LYS A 114 -30.85 -2.20 -1.96
C LYS A 114 -32.05 -1.65 -1.18
N ASP A 115 -31.83 -1.10 0.00
CA ASP A 115 -32.90 -0.51 0.81
C ASP A 115 -33.47 0.77 0.19
N LEU A 116 -32.62 1.57 -0.47
CA LEU A 116 -33.05 2.72 -1.25
C LEU A 116 -33.85 2.31 -2.49
N ASP A 117 -33.41 1.31 -3.25
CA ASP A 117 -34.14 0.77 -4.40
C ASP A 117 -35.55 0.31 -3.98
N ASN A 118 -35.66 -0.47 -2.89
CA ASN A 118 -36.95 -0.90 -2.36
C ASN A 118 -37.87 0.28 -1.95
N LYS A 119 -37.29 1.34 -1.38
CA LYS A 119 -38.04 2.56 -1.01
C LYS A 119 -38.53 3.29 -2.25
N ILE A 120 -37.70 3.39 -3.30
CA ILE A 120 -38.07 3.99 -4.58
C ILE A 120 -39.23 3.21 -5.20
N ASP A 121 -39.12 1.88 -5.30
CA ASP A 121 -40.19 1.02 -5.83
C ASP A 121 -41.50 1.20 -5.06
N THR A 122 -41.41 1.29 -3.73
CA THR A 122 -42.58 1.51 -2.87
C THR A 122 -43.23 2.87 -3.14
N VAL A 123 -42.44 3.94 -3.26
CA VAL A 123 -42.94 5.28 -3.56
C VAL A 123 -43.57 5.32 -4.96
N GLU A 124 -42.92 4.73 -5.95
CA GLU A 124 -43.43 4.66 -7.32
C GLU A 124 -44.78 3.94 -7.40
N ASN A 125 -44.90 2.76 -6.79
CA ASN A 125 -46.16 2.01 -6.73
C ASN A 125 -47.29 2.80 -6.04
N ASN A 126 -46.96 3.49 -4.94
CA ASN A 126 -47.92 4.32 -4.22
C ASN A 126 -48.39 5.53 -5.06
N LEU A 127 -47.47 6.15 -5.82
CA LEU A 127 -47.81 7.25 -6.72
C LEU A 127 -48.68 6.77 -7.88
N ASN A 128 -48.32 5.66 -8.53
CA ASN A 128 -49.11 5.07 -9.61
C ASN A 128 -50.55 4.76 -9.13
N THR A 129 -50.69 4.10 -7.98
CA THR A 129 -52.01 3.81 -7.39
C THR A 129 -52.84 5.07 -7.13
N LYS A 130 -52.20 6.14 -6.60
CA LYS A 130 -52.88 7.42 -6.36
C LYS A 130 -53.31 8.10 -7.66
N ILE A 131 -52.47 8.05 -8.69
CA ILE A 131 -52.78 8.59 -10.02
C ILE A 131 -53.96 7.84 -10.62
N ASP A 132 -53.92 6.50 -10.64
CA ASP A 132 -55.01 5.67 -11.17
C ASP A 132 -56.34 5.94 -10.44
N THR A 133 -56.29 6.04 -9.11
CA THR A 133 -57.48 6.37 -8.30
C THR A 133 -58.06 7.72 -8.70
N LYS A 134 -57.20 8.75 -8.87
CA LYS A 134 -57.65 10.09 -9.24
C LYS A 134 -58.18 10.15 -10.68
N PHE A 135 -57.60 9.37 -11.58
CA PHE A 135 -58.10 9.25 -12.95
C PHE A 135 -59.50 8.62 -12.97
N ASN A 136 -59.69 7.50 -12.27
CA ASN A 136 -61.01 6.84 -12.15
C ASN A 136 -62.07 7.74 -11.50
N GLU A 137 -61.71 8.52 -10.47
CA GLU A 137 -62.60 9.52 -9.86
C GLU A 137 -63.03 10.61 -10.86
N LEU A 138 -62.10 11.06 -11.71
CA LEU A 138 -62.39 12.06 -12.74
C LEU A 138 -63.28 11.48 -13.85
N ASP A 139 -62.97 10.29 -14.35
CA ASP A 139 -63.78 9.59 -15.35
C ASP A 139 -65.23 9.43 -14.86
N THR A 140 -65.41 8.95 -13.61
CA THR A 140 -66.74 8.81 -13.00
C THR A 140 -67.50 10.13 -12.94
N LYS A 141 -66.81 11.23 -12.60
CA LYS A 141 -67.42 12.58 -12.57
C LYS A 141 -67.81 13.05 -13.96
N ILE A 142 -66.97 12.79 -14.97
CA ILE A 142 -67.22 13.13 -16.36
C ILE A 142 -68.45 12.36 -16.86
N ASP A 143 -68.50 11.04 -16.66
CA ASP A 143 -69.63 10.19 -17.05
C ASP A 143 -70.94 10.65 -16.39
N THR A 144 -70.89 10.98 -15.10
CA THR A 144 -72.05 11.54 -14.39
C THR A 144 -72.54 12.83 -15.04
N LYS A 145 -71.63 13.74 -15.41
CA LYS A 145 -72.00 14.99 -16.06
C LYS A 145 -72.54 14.80 -17.48
N PHE A 146 -72.00 13.85 -18.24
CA PHE A 146 -72.56 13.48 -19.54
C PHE A 146 -73.99 12.94 -19.40
N ASN A 147 -74.24 12.02 -18.46
CA ASN A 147 -75.59 11.49 -18.21
C ASN A 147 -76.59 12.56 -17.77
N GLU A 148 -76.17 13.50 -16.91
CA GLU A 148 -76.98 14.67 -16.52
C GLU A 148 -77.34 15.54 -17.74
N LEU A 149 -76.37 15.77 -18.65
CA LEU A 149 -76.56 16.54 -19.88
C LEU A 149 -77.51 15.82 -20.85
N ASP A 150 -77.33 14.52 -21.07
CA ASP A 150 -78.20 13.71 -21.93
C ASP A 150 -79.64 13.74 -21.43
N THR A 151 -79.85 13.59 -20.12
CA THR A 151 -81.19 13.70 -19.50
C THR A 151 -81.83 15.07 -19.75
N LYS A 152 -81.05 16.16 -19.62
CA LYS A 152 -81.55 17.52 -19.91
C LYS A 152 -81.91 17.69 -21.39
N ILE A 153 -81.09 17.15 -22.29
CA ILE A 153 -81.33 17.19 -23.74
C ILE A 153 -82.62 16.43 -24.09
N ASP A 154 -82.84 15.25 -23.51
CA ASP A 154 -84.04 14.46 -23.76
C ASP A 154 -85.31 15.13 -23.23
N ASN A 155 -85.25 15.79 -22.06
CA ASN A 155 -86.36 16.61 -21.57
C ASN A 155 -86.70 17.74 -22.53
N VAL A 156 -85.70 18.49 -23.02
CA VAL A 156 -85.93 19.58 -24.00
C VAL A 156 -86.49 19.02 -25.32
N ARG A 157 -86.00 17.87 -25.80
CA ARG A 157 -86.55 17.20 -27.00
C ARG A 157 -88.03 16.86 -26.81
N ASN A 158 -88.40 16.35 -25.64
CA ASN A 158 -89.79 16.02 -25.32
C ASN A 158 -90.67 17.27 -25.27
N GLU A 159 -90.23 18.33 -24.59
CA GLU A 159 -90.94 19.62 -24.56
C GLU A 159 -91.14 20.19 -25.97
N VAL A 160 -90.10 20.21 -26.81
CA VAL A 160 -90.19 20.66 -28.20
C VAL A 160 -91.17 19.80 -29.00
N SER A 161 -91.19 18.48 -28.79
CA SER A 161 -92.13 17.57 -29.45
C SER A 161 -93.58 17.87 -29.06
N LEU A 162 -93.84 18.17 -27.79
CA LEU A 162 -95.16 18.55 -27.31
C LEU A 162 -95.61 19.88 -27.94
N VAL A 163 -94.74 20.89 -27.94
CA VAL A 163 -95.03 22.20 -28.59
C VAL A 163 -95.35 22.01 -30.07
N ARG A 164 -94.58 21.19 -30.80
CA ARG A 164 -94.87 20.90 -32.22
C ARG A 164 -96.25 20.25 -32.41
N LYS A 165 -96.64 19.32 -31.53
CA LYS A 165 -97.95 18.68 -31.57
C LYS A 165 -99.07 19.69 -31.30
N ASP A 166 -98.90 20.56 -30.30
CA ASP A 166 -99.88 21.60 -29.99
C ASP A 166 -100.02 22.60 -31.15
N MET A 167 -98.90 22.98 -31.79
CA MET A 167 -98.93 23.82 -33.00
C MET A 167 -99.66 23.15 -34.18
N GLU A 168 -99.46 21.85 -34.38
CA GLU A 168 -100.14 21.07 -35.42
C GLU A 168 -101.66 21.02 -35.17
N ILE A 169 -102.08 20.76 -33.93
CA ILE A 169 -103.48 20.79 -33.52
C ILE A 169 -104.08 22.17 -33.78
N ASN A 170 -103.42 23.22 -33.31
CA ASN A 170 -103.88 24.60 -33.51
C ASN A 170 -104.00 24.96 -35.00
N ARG A 171 -103.08 24.48 -35.85
CA ARG A 171 -103.16 24.67 -37.31
C ARG A 171 -104.41 24.00 -37.90
N VAL A 172 -104.63 22.72 -37.58
CA VAL A 172 -105.80 21.97 -38.07
C VAL A 172 -107.12 22.59 -37.58
N GLU A 173 -107.17 23.05 -36.33
CA GLU A 173 -108.35 23.76 -35.81
C GLU A 173 -108.61 25.09 -36.52
N LEU A 174 -107.56 25.84 -36.85
CA LEU A 174 -107.66 27.08 -37.62
C LEU A 174 -108.17 26.81 -39.05
N ASP A 175 -107.58 25.84 -39.74
CA ASP A 175 -107.99 25.42 -41.09
C ASP A 175 -109.47 25.02 -41.10
N SER A 176 -109.91 24.22 -40.11
CA SER A 176 -111.33 23.82 -39.97
C SER A 176 -112.28 25.00 -39.71
N LYS A 177 -111.85 26.02 -38.95
CA LYS A 177 -112.64 27.23 -38.73
C LYS A 177 -112.77 28.08 -40.00
N LEU A 178 -111.69 28.19 -40.78
CA LEU A 178 -111.68 28.94 -42.04
C LEU A 178 -112.60 28.29 -43.09
N ASP A 179 -112.58 26.96 -43.22
CA ASP A 179 -113.48 26.23 -44.14
C ASP A 179 -114.96 26.46 -43.82
N LYS A 180 -115.32 26.50 -42.53
CA LYS A 180 -116.70 26.79 -42.08
C LYS A 180 -117.17 28.20 -42.41
N THR A 181 -116.24 29.17 -42.51
CA THR A 181 -116.57 30.55 -42.87
C THR A 181 -116.58 30.82 -44.37
N ALA A 182 -116.02 29.92 -45.18
CA ALA A 182 -115.93 30.03 -46.63
C ALA A 182 -117.05 29.28 -47.40
N SER A 183 -117.86 28.46 -46.70
CA SER A 183 -119.06 27.77 -47.23
C SER A 183 -120.35 28.52 -46.91
#